data_AF-A0AAU1BPW6-F1
#
_entry.id   AF-A0AAU1BPW6-F1
#
_cell.length_a   1.000
_cell.length_b   1.000
_cell.length_c   1.000
_cell.angle_alpha   90.00
_cell.angle_beta   90.00
_cell.angle_gamma   90.00
#
_symmetry.space_group_name_H-M   'P 1'
#
loop_
_entity.id
_entity.type
_entity.pdbx_description
1 polymer ?
#
loop_
_entity_poly.entity_id
_entity_poly.type
_entity_poly.pdbx_seq_one_letter_code
_entity_poly.pdbx_strand_id
1 'polypeptide(L)'
;MDILNDADVHTILEPHQDGGLISRLYETGEITDKEETVQALGRRAQNVLYGGDEHTAQRLLNVVEYVSVTGERSPVPNWPNR
;
A
#
# COMPACT_ATOMS: atom_id res chain seq x y z
N MET A 1 -0.27 -8.47 14.51
CA MET A 1 -0.26 -7.41 13.47
C MET A 1 1.20 -7.16 13.17
N ASP A 2 1.63 -7.41 11.94
CA ASP A 2 3.03 -7.21 11.56
C ASP A 2 3.27 -5.74 11.29
N ILE A 3 4.25 -5.16 11.97
CA ILE A 3 4.69 -3.80 11.73
C ILE A 3 5.46 -3.81 10.41
N LEU A 4 4.85 -3.25 9.36
CA LEU A 4 5.50 -3.13 8.05
C LEU A 4 6.52 -1.99 8.06
N ASN A 5 7.67 -2.24 7.46
CA ASN A 5 8.59 -1.17 7.05
C ASN A 5 8.37 -0.78 5.58
N ASP A 6 9.07 0.26 5.15
CA ASP A 6 9.00 0.80 3.79
C ASP A 6 9.29 -0.26 2.71
N ALA A 7 10.26 -1.15 2.93
CA ALA A 7 10.61 -2.22 2.00
C ALA A 7 9.52 -3.31 1.92
N ASP A 8 8.87 -3.62 3.05
CA ASP A 8 7.75 -4.55 3.07
C ASP A 8 6.57 -3.98 2.26
N VAL A 9 6.24 -2.71 2.49
CA VAL A 9 5.18 -2.00 1.76
C VAL A 9 5.47 -2.03 0.27
N HIS A 10 6.69 -1.63 -0.13
CA HIS A 10 7.11 -1.64 -1.51
C HIS A 10 6.96 -3.04 -2.17
N THR A 11 7.43 -4.09 -1.49
CA THR A 11 7.33 -5.48 -1.98
C THR A 11 5.87 -5.94 -2.09
N ILE A 12 5.01 -5.59 -1.13
CA ILE A 12 3.60 -5.96 -1.16
C ILE A 12 2.88 -5.27 -2.33
N LEU A 13 3.22 -4.01 -2.63
CA LEU A 13 2.51 -3.23 -3.64
C LEU A 13 2.97 -3.49 -5.08
N GLU A 14 4.14 -4.08 -5.29
CA GLU A 14 4.69 -4.40 -6.61
C GLU A 14 3.67 -5.07 -7.57
N PRO A 15 2.94 -6.15 -7.19
CA PRO A 15 1.94 -6.77 -8.06
C PRO A 15 0.56 -6.06 -8.06
N HIS A 16 0.42 -4.94 -7.37
CA HIS A 16 -0.87 -4.30 -7.08
C HIS A 16 -0.99 -2.85 -7.57
N GLN A 17 -0.02 -2.40 -8.37
CA GLN A 17 -0.09 -1.12 -9.05
C GLN A 17 -1.39 -0.98 -9.87
N ASP A 18 -1.94 0.23 -9.84
CA ASP A 18 -3.25 0.63 -10.36
C ASP A 18 -3.19 1.84 -11.33
N GLY A 19 -2.00 2.36 -11.62
CA GLY A 19 -1.78 3.64 -12.32
C GLY A 19 -2.16 4.90 -11.52
N GLY A 20 -2.61 4.75 -10.27
CA GLY A 20 -3.12 5.81 -9.41
C GLY A 20 -2.38 5.87 -8.06
N LEU A 21 -3.14 5.96 -6.97
CA LEU A 21 -2.59 6.18 -5.62
C LEU A 21 -1.72 5.01 -5.14
N ILE A 22 -2.08 3.76 -5.46
CA ILE A 22 -1.27 2.60 -5.06
C ILE A 22 0.07 2.62 -5.79
N SER A 23 0.05 2.99 -7.08
CA SER A 23 1.27 3.09 -7.90
C SER A 23 2.17 4.23 -7.43
N ARG A 24 1.60 5.39 -7.09
CA ARG A 24 2.36 6.50 -6.50
C ARG A 24 3.03 6.09 -5.19
N LEU A 25 2.29 5.45 -4.28
CA LEU A 25 2.84 4.96 -3.03
C LEU A 25 3.95 3.93 -3.28
N TYR A 26 3.76 3.02 -4.24
CA TYR A 26 4.78 2.06 -4.64
C TYR A 26 6.04 2.75 -5.20
N GLU A 27 5.90 3.74 -6.09
CA GLU A 27 7.02 4.36 -6.80
C GLU A 27 7.84 5.30 -5.91
N THR A 28 7.18 6.07 -5.03
CA THR A 28 7.83 7.20 -4.35
C THR A 28 7.69 7.16 -2.83
N GLY A 29 6.86 6.28 -2.28
CA GLY A 29 6.48 6.30 -0.87
C GLY A 29 5.57 7.47 -0.50
N GLU A 30 5.10 8.25 -1.47
CA GLU A 30 4.25 9.41 -1.23
C GLU A 30 2.80 9.01 -0.90
N ILE A 31 2.21 9.69 0.08
CA ILE A 31 0.81 9.59 0.46
C ILE A 31 0.23 11.00 0.37
N THR A 32 -0.44 11.30 -0.75
CA THR A 32 -1.01 12.64 -1.01
C THR A 32 -2.37 12.86 -0.36
N ASP A 33 -3.20 11.83 -0.33
CA ASP A 33 -4.49 11.81 0.35
C ASP A 33 -4.60 10.49 1.10
N LYS A 34 -4.53 10.56 2.43
CA LYS A 34 -4.55 9.36 3.28
C LYS A 34 -5.85 8.58 3.12
N GLU A 35 -6.99 9.26 3.12
CA GLU A 35 -8.30 8.60 3.11
C GLU A 35 -8.56 7.91 1.77
N GLU A 36 -8.25 8.60 0.67
CA GLU A 36 -8.40 8.03 -0.66
C GLU A 36 -7.44 6.85 -0.89
N THR A 37 -6.19 6.96 -0.39
CA THR A 37 -5.20 5.88 -0.48
C THR A 37 -5.64 4.64 0.32
N VAL A 38 -6.16 4.84 1.54
CA VAL A 38 -6.74 3.77 2.37
C VAL A 38 -7.91 3.09 1.66
N GLN A 39 -8.82 3.86 1.05
CA GLN A 39 -9.95 3.31 0.31
C GLN A 39 -9.53 2.56 -0.96
N ALA A 40 -8.50 3.03 -1.67
CA ALA A 40 -7.97 2.36 -2.85
C ALA A 40 -7.35 1.00 -2.48
N LEU A 41 -6.49 0.98 -1.45
CA LEU A 41 -5.88 -0.24 -0.93
C LEU A 41 -6.93 -1.22 -0.37
N GLY A 42 -7.94 -0.73 0.36
CA GLY A 42 -9.04 -1.55 0.88
C GLY A 42 -9.86 -2.19 -0.24
N ARG A 43 -10.19 -1.45 -1.30
CA ARG A 43 -10.85 -2.00 -2.50
C ARG A 43 -9.98 -3.05 -3.20
N ARG A 44 -8.67 -2.80 -3.32
CA ARG A 44 -7.73 -3.77 -3.90
C ARG A 44 -7.69 -5.06 -3.08
N ALA A 45 -7.63 -4.97 -1.75
CA ALA A 45 -7.66 -6.13 -0.85
C ALA A 45 -8.95 -6.94 -0.99
N GLN A 46 -10.12 -6.28 -1.05
CA GLN A 46 -11.40 -6.95 -1.27
C GLN A 46 -11.44 -7.70 -2.61
N ASN A 47 -10.94 -7.09 -3.69
CA ASN A 47 -10.89 -7.75 -5.00
C ASN A 47 -9.99 -8.99 -4.99
N VAL A 48 -8.85 -8.94 -4.30
CA VAL A 48 -7.96 -10.10 -4.12
C VAL A 48 -8.65 -11.18 -3.29
N LEU A 49 -9.35 -10.81 -2.22
CA LEU A 49 -10.12 -11.72 -1.38
C LEU A 49 -11.24 -12.42 -2.17
N TYR A 50 -11.97 -11.70 -3.02
CA TYR A 50 -12.98 -12.29 -3.90
C TYR A 50 -12.39 -13.27 -4.93
N GLY A 51 -11.11 -13.12 -5.27
CA GLY A 51 -10.34 -14.08 -6.07
C GLY A 51 -9.90 -15.33 -5.29
N GLY A 52 -10.13 -15.40 -3.98
CA GLY A 52 -9.78 -16.52 -3.11
C GLY A 52 -8.38 -16.46 -2.49
N ASP A 53 -7.62 -15.38 -2.70
CA ASP A 53 -6.29 -15.20 -2.10
C ASP A 53 -6.36 -14.39 -0.79
N GLU A 54 -6.80 -15.06 0.27
CA GLU A 54 -6.96 -14.46 1.60
C GLU A 54 -5.64 -13.90 2.16
N HIS A 55 -4.53 -14.59 1.89
CA HIS A 55 -3.22 -14.20 2.41
C HIS A 55 -2.74 -12.89 1.79
N THR A 56 -2.84 -12.75 0.46
CA THR A 56 -2.47 -11.50 -0.21
C THR A 56 -3.42 -10.37 0.16
N ALA A 57 -4.72 -10.64 0.32
CA ALA A 57 -5.68 -9.64 0.80
C ALA A 57 -5.30 -9.12 2.20
N GLN A 58 -4.91 -10.01 3.12
CA GLN A 58 -4.48 -9.62 4.45
C GLN A 58 -3.20 -8.76 4.42
N ARG A 59 -2.24 -9.06 3.54
CA ARG A 59 -1.03 -8.25 3.37
C ARG A 59 -1.36 -6.83 2.89
N LEU A 60 -2.29 -6.68 1.96
CA LEU A 60 -2.79 -5.36 1.54
C LEU A 60 -3.47 -4.60 2.67
N LEU A 61 -4.23 -5.28 3.53
CA LEU A 61 -4.83 -4.65 4.73
C LEU A 61 -3.77 -4.21 5.75
N ASN A 62 -2.64 -4.91 5.86
CA ASN A 62 -1.52 -4.44 6.68
C ASN A 62 -0.92 -3.14 6.09
N VAL A 63 -0.90 -2.98 4.76
CA VAL A 63 -0.49 -1.71 4.12
C VAL A 63 -1.51 -0.60 4.36
N VAL A 64 -2.81 -0.91 4.38
CA VAL A 64 -3.86 0.05 4.78
C VAL A 64 -3.58 0.61 6.18
N GLU A 65 -3.22 -0.25 7.12
CA GLU A 65 -2.86 0.18 8.47
C GLU A 65 -1.58 1.02 8.48
N TYR A 66 -0.54 0.59 7.76
CA TYR A 66 0.69 1.37 7.60
C TYR A 66 0.39 2.79 7.11
N VAL A 67 -0.44 2.94 6.06
CA VAL A 67 -0.83 4.27 5.53
C VAL A 67 -1.64 5.06 6.56
N SER A 68 -2.55 4.40 7.27
CA SER A 68 -3.37 5.02 8.31
C SER A 68 -2.54 5.59 9.46
N VAL A 69 -1.49 4.88 9.86
CA VAL A 69 -0.55 5.29 10.93
C VAL A 69 0.45 6.34 10.43
N THR A 70 0.99 6.15 9.22
CA THR A 70 1.97 7.08 8.62
C THR A 70 1.36 8.44 8.32
N GLY A 71 0.10 8.47 7.89
CA GLY A 71 -0.58 9.68 7.45
C GLY A 71 -0.08 10.18 6.09
N GLU A 72 -0.49 11.39 5.73
CA GLU A 72 0.02 12.06 4.54
C GLU A 72 1.51 12.31 4.65
N ARG A 73 2.24 12.04 3.57
CA ARG A 73 3.69 12.06 3.55
C ARG A 73 4.19 12.43 2.16
N SER A 74 5.14 13.35 2.09
CA SER A 74 5.89 13.65 0.86
C SER A 74 6.67 12.41 0.37
N PRO A 75 7.17 12.41 -0.88
CA PRO A 75 8.04 11.34 -1.37
C PRO A 75 9.20 11.04 -0.43
N VAL A 76 9.48 9.75 -0.22
CA VAL A 76 10.55 9.30 0.69
C VAL A 76 11.88 9.23 -0.07
N PRO A 77 12.93 9.93 0.39
CA PRO A 77 14.26 9.77 -0.16
C PRO A 77 14.76 8.32 0.00
N ASN A 78 15.31 7.74 -1.06
CA ASN A 78 15.75 6.34 -1.10
C ASN A 78 14.61 5.35 -0.80
N TRP A 79 13.37 5.70 -1.18
CA TRP A 79 12.28 4.73 -1.21
C TRP A 79 12.74 3.48 -1.98
N PRO A 80 12.38 2.25 -1.53
CA PRO A 80 13.18 1.01 -1.67
C PRO A 80 13.53 0.50 -3.08
N ASN A 81 13.38 1.30 -4.12
CA ASN A 81 13.87 1.08 -5.48
C ASN A 81 14.77 2.23 -5.96
N ARG A 82 15.84 2.54 -5.22
CA ARG A 82 16.94 3.37 -5.74
C ARG A 82 18.33 2.89 -5.32
#